data_AF-A0AAN7XR93-F1
#
_entry.id   AF-A0AAN7XR93-F1
#
_cell.length_a   1.000
_cell.length_b   1.000
_cell.length_c   1.000
_cell.angle_alpha   90.00
_cell.angle_beta   90.00
_cell.angle_gamma   90.00
#
_symmetry.space_group_name_H-M   'P 1'
#
loop_
_entity.id
_entity.type
_entity.pdbx_description
1 polymer ?
#
loop_
_entity_poly.entity_id
_entity_poly.type
_entity_poly.pdbx_seq_one_letter_code
_entity_poly.pdbx_strand_id
1 'polypeptide(L)'
;MAAEEENQRLRSQLRERDEQVHQAAQAGLDLLNQQMELQSRLEEQRVEMTNALEVLEQEKYSLQKDVQLKTRMFESLQSDFECLKSQQRRQLEEQQEHLERSRATALTELNNKVLVLQSALEESQLNKKQLEHKLEVQTETLNNKMEELRALNENTQSSMTSEMMEVQMKIMDLETFKVELEQMLQESRYREQQLELTNSSLQRHLQRSTEEKEEREREAVSCFNALEKAREANRDLQVELDLVLQQAQDPNSRGNSLFAELEDKRAAMERQLISMKVQNVSLQKQHAFSKQQLQRMKVQIATLMQLQGSRADPAQLERLQSMLSEKNGEIQNLMMKLQRLEKVEMVLKSQPANRAPAEGGEGQDETYFTDLLKMKLSNTVKDAERLGDELSLQRMKSLSESQRALELERKLYSSERLLKQTQSDKIKLQLRVEELQHKYEPKDAKKNQIQKRKKEKLPVDITPLSEETTLDKGEQVVTVEIDVTNAKHRDPEADCTAETVSATKTEHTAEPPRAKCVKISEDKPTDIPNPSSPESDCKEVEREENQQQNKREERRKKPRTVEMIHVGSNSSMENQCAQQ
;
A
#
# COMPACT_ATOMS: atom_id res chain seq x y z
N MET A 1 10.67 83.01 -49.76
CA MET A 1 9.91 82.28 -50.80
C MET A 1 10.34 80.81 -50.79
N ALA A 2 11.08 80.30 -51.79
CA ALA A 2 11.34 78.87 -51.98
C ALA A 2 11.73 78.07 -50.72
N ALA A 3 12.75 78.50 -49.97
CA ALA A 3 13.20 77.80 -48.76
C ALA A 3 12.18 77.81 -47.60
N GLU A 4 11.27 78.78 -47.56
CA GLU A 4 10.21 78.87 -46.55
C GLU A 4 9.01 77.99 -46.94
N GLU A 5 8.67 77.93 -48.23
CA GLU A 5 7.69 77.00 -48.79
C GLU A 5 8.13 75.55 -48.60
N GLU A 6 9.42 75.25 -48.82
CA GLU A 6 10.02 73.95 -48.54
C GLU A 6 9.96 73.62 -47.03
N ASN A 7 10.26 74.58 -46.15
CA ASN A 7 10.15 74.38 -44.71
C ASN A 7 8.69 74.13 -44.26
N GLN A 8 7.70 74.81 -44.87
CA GLN A 8 6.28 74.57 -44.61
C GLN A 8 5.80 73.19 -45.12
N ARG A 9 6.31 72.73 -46.27
CA ARG A 9 6.06 71.36 -46.77
C ARG A 9 6.64 70.33 -45.81
N LEU A 10 7.89 70.48 -45.38
CA LEU A 10 8.54 69.57 -44.42
C LEU A 10 7.79 69.53 -43.07
N ARG A 11 7.35 70.68 -42.53
CA ARG A 11 6.51 70.73 -41.30
C ARG A 11 5.12 70.09 -41.47
N SER A 12 4.61 70.01 -42.69
CA SER A 12 3.31 69.37 -42.96
C SER A 12 3.46 67.87 -43.16
N GLN A 13 4.51 67.44 -43.87
CA GLN A 13 4.91 66.02 -43.95
C GLN A 13 5.31 65.45 -42.58
N LEU A 14 5.93 66.24 -41.70
CA LEU A 14 6.22 65.83 -40.33
C LEU A 14 4.92 65.56 -39.56
N ARG A 15 3.97 66.49 -39.57
CA ARG A 15 2.66 66.32 -38.92
C ARG A 15 1.87 65.13 -39.48
N GLU A 16 1.86 64.97 -40.81
CA GLU A 16 1.22 63.80 -41.46
C GLU A 16 1.87 62.48 -41.01
N ARG A 17 3.20 62.45 -40.82
CA ARG A 17 3.93 61.30 -40.29
C ARG A 17 3.67 61.07 -38.81
N ASP A 18 3.62 62.12 -38.00
CA ASP A 18 3.28 62.04 -36.59
C ASP A 18 1.84 61.51 -36.43
N GLU A 19 0.89 62.00 -37.22
CA GLU A 19 -0.50 61.51 -37.26
C GLU A 19 -0.58 60.04 -37.69
N GLN A 20 0.17 59.63 -38.73
CA GLN A 20 0.31 58.23 -39.15
C GLN A 20 0.90 57.34 -38.03
N VAL A 21 1.90 57.84 -37.28
CA VAL A 21 2.50 57.12 -36.14
C VAL A 21 1.52 57.02 -34.97
N HIS A 22 0.75 58.06 -34.65
CA HIS A 22 -0.27 58.02 -33.61
C HIS A 22 -1.41 57.05 -33.97
N GLN A 23 -1.85 57.04 -35.24
CA GLN A 23 -2.86 56.10 -35.73
C GLN A 23 -2.35 54.64 -35.67
N ALA A 24 -1.10 54.40 -36.07
CA ALA A 24 -0.48 53.07 -35.97
C ALA A 24 -0.29 52.62 -34.50
N ALA A 25 0.08 53.54 -33.61
CA ALA A 25 0.19 53.26 -32.18
C ALA A 25 -1.18 52.95 -31.54
N GLN A 26 -2.23 53.69 -31.91
CA GLN A 26 -3.59 53.42 -31.45
C GLN A 26 -4.10 52.07 -31.96
N ALA A 27 -3.94 51.76 -33.25
CA ALA A 27 -4.32 50.47 -33.81
C ALA A 27 -3.54 49.30 -33.18
N GLY A 28 -2.26 49.51 -32.82
CA GLY A 28 -1.46 48.55 -32.06
C GLY A 28 -1.94 48.34 -30.63
N LEU A 29 -2.38 49.41 -29.95
CA LEU A 29 -3.00 49.35 -28.62
C LEU A 29 -4.36 48.65 -28.66
N ASP A 30 -5.21 48.97 -29.64
CA ASP A 30 -6.52 48.35 -29.82
C ASP A 30 -6.38 46.84 -30.11
N LEU A 31 -5.40 46.44 -30.92
CA LEU A 31 -5.07 45.04 -31.17
C LEU A 31 -4.53 44.34 -29.92
N LEU A 32 -3.71 45.01 -29.11
CA LEU A 32 -3.21 44.47 -27.83
C LEU A 32 -4.34 44.28 -26.82
N ASN A 33 -5.30 45.21 -26.77
CA ASN A 33 -6.50 45.10 -25.93
C ASN A 33 -7.38 43.92 -26.38
N GLN A 34 -7.63 43.76 -27.68
CA GLN A 34 -8.34 42.61 -28.25
C GLN A 34 -7.62 41.29 -27.93
N GLN A 35 -6.29 41.26 -28.03
CA GLN A 35 -5.49 40.09 -27.65
C GLN A 35 -5.62 39.77 -26.15
N MET A 36 -5.66 40.79 -25.28
CA MET A 36 -5.84 40.63 -23.84
C MET A 36 -7.25 40.11 -23.50
N GLU A 37 -8.29 40.63 -24.14
CA GLU A 37 -9.67 40.12 -23.99
C GLU A 37 -9.79 38.66 -24.43
N LEU A 38 -9.20 38.30 -25.59
CA LEU A 38 -9.19 36.91 -26.07
C LEU A 38 -8.41 35.99 -25.14
N GLN A 39 -7.33 36.47 -24.51
CA GLN A 39 -6.60 35.71 -23.50
C GLN A 39 -7.42 35.54 -22.21
N SER A 40 -8.13 36.56 -21.74
CA SER A 40 -9.02 36.48 -20.58
C SER A 40 -10.12 35.42 -20.80
N ARG A 41 -10.86 35.53 -21.91
CA ARG A 41 -11.94 34.58 -22.25
C ARG A 41 -11.46 33.14 -22.43
N LEU A 42 -10.24 32.94 -22.93
CA LEU A 42 -9.63 31.61 -23.07
C LEU A 42 -9.21 31.04 -21.70
N GLU A 43 -8.72 31.87 -20.79
CA GLU A 43 -8.40 31.45 -19.41
C GLU A 43 -9.66 31.20 -18.57
N GLU A 44 -10.70 32.03 -18.74
CA GLU A 44 -12.06 31.80 -18.19
C GLU A 44 -12.59 30.42 -18.62
N GLN A 45 -12.58 30.13 -19.93
CA GLN A 45 -12.98 28.82 -20.46
C GLN A 45 -12.12 27.66 -19.95
N ARG A 46 -10.81 27.87 -19.72
CA ARG A 46 -9.95 26.86 -19.08
C ARG A 46 -10.35 26.58 -17.64
N VAL A 47 -10.66 27.62 -16.87
CA VAL A 47 -11.11 27.49 -15.47
C VAL A 47 -12.47 26.79 -15.42
N GLU A 48 -13.43 27.18 -16.27
CA GLU A 48 -14.74 26.52 -16.38
C GLU A 48 -14.59 25.02 -16.72
N MET A 49 -13.79 24.70 -17.74
CA MET A 49 -13.55 23.30 -18.14
C MET A 49 -12.79 22.50 -17.07
N THR A 50 -11.87 23.12 -16.33
CA THR A 50 -11.16 22.46 -15.22
C THR A 50 -12.12 22.17 -14.06
N ASN A 51 -12.93 23.15 -13.66
CA ASN A 51 -13.96 22.99 -12.62
C ASN A 51 -14.96 21.89 -13.00
N ALA A 52 -15.39 21.83 -14.26
CA ALA A 52 -16.29 20.79 -14.76
C ALA A 52 -15.65 19.38 -14.71
N LEU A 53 -14.36 19.26 -15.04
CA LEU A 53 -13.61 18.00 -14.91
C LEU A 53 -13.45 17.58 -13.44
N GLU A 54 -13.15 18.51 -12.53
CA GLU A 54 -13.05 18.22 -11.09
C GLU A 54 -14.38 17.75 -10.50
N VAL A 55 -15.51 18.36 -10.89
CA VAL A 55 -16.85 17.92 -10.46
C VAL A 55 -17.16 16.52 -10.97
N LEU A 56 -16.95 16.25 -12.28
CA LEU A 56 -17.18 14.93 -12.87
C LEU A 56 -16.28 13.85 -12.26
N GLU A 57 -15.04 14.19 -11.88
CA GLU A 57 -14.14 13.27 -11.17
C GLU A 57 -14.62 12.99 -9.73
N GLN A 58 -15.08 14.00 -9.01
CA GLN A 58 -15.69 13.84 -7.68
C GLN A 58 -16.96 12.97 -7.73
N GLU A 59 -17.87 13.24 -8.66
CA GLU A 59 -19.09 12.45 -8.87
C GLU A 59 -18.76 10.99 -9.21
N LYS A 60 -17.84 10.76 -10.17
CA LYS A 60 -17.33 9.42 -10.51
C LYS A 60 -16.78 8.68 -9.31
N TYR A 61 -15.98 9.33 -8.45
CA TYR A 61 -15.45 8.71 -7.24
C TYR A 61 -16.51 8.47 -6.16
N SER A 62 -17.57 9.29 -6.09
CA SER A 62 -18.70 9.06 -5.19
C SER A 62 -19.52 7.86 -5.68
N LEU A 63 -19.95 7.87 -6.93
CA LEU A 63 -20.72 6.79 -7.56
C LEU A 63 -19.97 5.45 -7.51
N GLN A 64 -18.64 5.45 -7.71
CA GLN A 64 -17.83 4.23 -7.59
C GLN A 64 -17.86 3.65 -6.16
N LYS A 65 -17.85 4.50 -5.12
CA LYS A 65 -17.99 4.05 -3.72
C LYS A 65 -19.41 3.55 -3.42
N ASP A 66 -20.43 4.24 -3.91
CA ASP A 66 -21.83 3.86 -3.70
C ASP A 66 -22.15 2.53 -4.39
N VAL A 67 -21.60 2.28 -5.58
CA VAL A 67 -21.68 0.98 -6.26
C VAL A 67 -20.96 -0.09 -5.44
N GLN A 68 -19.73 0.14 -4.99
CA GLN A 68 -18.99 -0.83 -4.16
C GLN A 68 -19.72 -1.15 -2.84
N LEU A 69 -20.36 -0.16 -2.20
CA LEU A 69 -21.15 -0.36 -1.00
C LEU A 69 -22.40 -1.19 -1.30
N LYS A 70 -23.14 -0.86 -2.36
CA LYS A 70 -24.32 -1.62 -2.79
C LYS A 70 -23.96 -3.06 -3.17
N THR A 71 -22.87 -3.30 -3.89
CA THR A 71 -22.38 -4.65 -4.20
C THR A 71 -22.17 -5.47 -2.92
N ARG A 72 -21.47 -4.91 -1.91
CA ARG A 72 -21.27 -5.59 -0.61
C ARG A 72 -22.58 -5.87 0.13
N MET A 73 -23.55 -4.96 0.06
CA MET A 73 -24.87 -5.18 0.65
C MET A 73 -25.65 -6.28 -0.08
N PHE A 74 -25.53 -6.39 -1.41
CA PHE A 74 -26.08 -7.51 -2.18
C PHE A 74 -25.37 -8.83 -1.84
N GLU A 75 -24.04 -8.84 -1.72
CA GLU A 75 -23.26 -10.01 -1.30
C GLU A 75 -23.69 -10.51 0.10
N SER A 76 -23.88 -9.62 1.08
CA SER A 76 -24.39 -10.01 2.40
C SER A 76 -25.82 -10.54 2.35
N LEU A 77 -26.74 -9.86 1.64
CA LEU A 77 -28.14 -10.29 1.53
C LEU A 77 -28.28 -11.61 0.77
N GLN A 78 -27.41 -11.87 -0.21
CA GLN A 78 -27.32 -13.17 -0.88
C GLN A 78 -26.84 -14.25 0.10
N SER A 79 -25.82 -13.97 0.91
CA SER A 79 -25.33 -14.91 1.93
C SER A 79 -26.41 -15.23 2.98
N ASP A 80 -27.15 -14.23 3.46
CA ASP A 80 -28.29 -14.41 4.38
C ASP A 80 -29.40 -15.26 3.73
N PHE A 81 -29.74 -15.00 2.47
CA PHE A 81 -30.74 -15.77 1.71
C PHE A 81 -30.29 -17.23 1.48
N GLU A 82 -29.03 -17.46 1.11
CA GLU A 82 -28.49 -18.80 0.94
C GLU A 82 -28.41 -19.57 2.27
N CYS A 83 -28.08 -18.88 3.37
CA CYS A 83 -28.13 -19.41 4.72
C CYS A 83 -29.55 -19.88 5.09
N LEU A 84 -30.55 -18.99 4.99
CA LEU A 84 -31.97 -19.31 5.25
C LEU A 84 -32.49 -20.44 4.36
N LYS A 85 -32.13 -20.43 3.06
CA LYS A 85 -32.47 -21.50 2.10
C LYS A 85 -31.78 -22.83 2.43
N SER A 86 -30.61 -22.82 3.07
CA SER A 86 -29.96 -24.04 3.56
C SER A 86 -30.62 -24.56 4.85
N GLN A 87 -31.00 -23.66 5.77
CA GLN A 87 -31.69 -23.99 7.00
C GLN A 87 -33.08 -24.58 6.75
N GLN A 88 -33.87 -23.97 5.87
CA GLN A 88 -35.21 -24.44 5.51
C GLN A 88 -35.17 -25.83 4.85
N ARG A 89 -34.18 -26.09 3.99
CA ARG A 89 -33.98 -27.43 3.38
C ARG A 89 -33.67 -28.46 4.46
N ARG A 90 -32.69 -28.19 5.33
CA ARG A 90 -32.35 -29.09 6.44
C ARG A 90 -33.54 -29.38 7.34
N GLN A 91 -34.33 -28.37 7.71
CA GLN A 91 -35.53 -28.57 8.53
C GLN A 91 -36.60 -29.44 7.85
N LEU A 92 -36.74 -29.34 6.52
CA LEU A 92 -37.66 -30.16 5.74
C LEU A 92 -37.13 -31.60 5.60
N GLU A 93 -35.83 -31.77 5.38
CA GLU A 93 -35.12 -33.05 5.37
C GLU A 93 -35.24 -33.77 6.73
N GLU A 94 -34.93 -33.09 7.84
CA GLU A 94 -35.08 -33.59 9.22
C GLU A 94 -36.53 -34.03 9.53
N GLN A 95 -37.53 -33.23 9.12
CA GLN A 95 -38.94 -33.58 9.29
C GLN A 95 -39.36 -34.77 8.43
N GLN A 96 -38.90 -34.84 7.17
CA GLN A 96 -39.19 -35.97 6.28
C GLN A 96 -38.57 -37.26 6.81
N GLU A 97 -37.29 -37.25 7.18
CA GLU A 97 -36.64 -38.43 7.75
C GLU A 97 -37.31 -38.87 9.08
N HIS A 98 -37.72 -37.93 9.93
CA HIS A 98 -38.43 -38.25 11.17
C HIS A 98 -39.78 -38.91 10.89
N LEU A 99 -40.55 -38.39 9.93
CA LEU A 99 -41.80 -39.00 9.47
C LEU A 99 -41.56 -40.39 8.87
N GLU A 100 -40.52 -40.58 8.05
CA GLU A 100 -40.17 -41.87 7.46
C GLU A 100 -39.75 -42.89 8.52
N ARG A 101 -38.92 -42.51 9.51
CA ARG A 101 -38.56 -43.34 10.68
C ARG A 101 -39.79 -43.72 11.52
N SER A 102 -40.71 -42.78 11.75
CA SER A 102 -41.96 -43.05 12.50
C SER A 102 -42.91 -43.99 11.74
N ARG A 103 -42.96 -43.88 10.40
CA ARG A 103 -43.75 -44.79 9.55
C ARG A 103 -43.14 -46.17 9.49
N ALA A 104 -41.81 -46.28 9.35
CA ALA A 104 -41.09 -47.55 9.33
C ALA A 104 -41.28 -48.33 10.65
N THR A 105 -41.17 -47.66 11.80
CA THR A 105 -41.41 -48.27 13.12
C THR A 105 -42.87 -48.67 13.33
N ALA A 106 -43.84 -47.84 12.92
CA ALA A 106 -45.25 -48.22 12.96
C ALA A 106 -45.58 -49.43 12.05
N LEU A 107 -44.93 -49.53 10.88
CA LEU A 107 -45.09 -50.66 9.97
C LEU A 107 -44.45 -51.95 10.52
N THR A 108 -43.25 -51.91 11.11
CA THR A 108 -42.64 -53.10 11.71
C THR A 108 -43.42 -53.56 12.94
N GLU A 109 -43.91 -52.64 13.79
CA GLU A 109 -44.82 -52.97 14.88
C GLU A 109 -46.10 -53.66 14.39
N LEU A 110 -46.74 -53.13 13.33
CA LEU A 110 -47.97 -53.71 12.79
C LEU A 110 -47.70 -55.08 12.15
N ASN A 111 -46.62 -55.22 11.39
CA ASN A 111 -46.22 -56.50 10.79
C ASN A 111 -45.94 -57.57 11.86
N ASN A 112 -45.25 -57.21 12.95
CA ASN A 112 -45.01 -58.10 14.09
C ASN A 112 -46.32 -58.53 14.75
N LYS A 113 -47.28 -57.61 14.93
CA LYS A 113 -48.63 -57.93 15.45
C LYS A 113 -49.40 -58.87 14.52
N VAL A 114 -49.32 -58.68 13.20
CA VAL A 114 -49.92 -59.58 12.20
C VAL A 114 -49.30 -60.97 12.25
N LEU A 115 -47.97 -61.08 12.29
CA LEU A 115 -47.26 -62.36 12.37
C LEU A 115 -47.62 -63.16 13.63
N VAL A 116 -47.72 -62.51 14.79
CA VAL A 116 -48.13 -63.15 16.06
C VAL A 116 -49.60 -63.58 16.05
N LEU A 117 -50.49 -62.79 15.46
CA LEU A 117 -51.90 -63.19 15.29
C LEU A 117 -52.05 -64.33 14.28
N GLN A 118 -51.22 -64.37 13.24
CA GLN A 118 -51.21 -65.44 12.25
C GLN A 118 -50.70 -66.77 12.85
N SER A 119 -49.60 -66.78 13.60
CA SER A 119 -49.11 -68.01 14.23
C SER A 119 -50.08 -68.55 15.28
N ALA A 120 -50.71 -67.69 16.08
CA ALA A 120 -51.75 -68.09 17.03
C ALA A 120 -53.01 -68.64 16.32
N LEU A 121 -53.37 -68.11 15.15
CA LEU A 121 -54.45 -68.64 14.32
C LEU A 121 -54.10 -70.02 13.74
N GLU A 122 -52.88 -70.19 13.22
CA GLU A 122 -52.38 -71.47 12.70
C GLU A 122 -52.32 -72.55 13.80
N GLU A 123 -51.86 -72.19 15.01
CA GLU A 123 -51.88 -73.07 16.18
C GLU A 123 -53.31 -73.45 16.58
N SER A 124 -54.22 -72.48 16.67
CA SER A 124 -55.63 -72.75 16.99
C SER A 124 -56.32 -73.63 15.93
N GLN A 125 -55.96 -73.49 14.66
CA GLN A 125 -56.47 -74.37 13.59
C GLN A 125 -55.90 -75.79 13.70
N LEU A 126 -54.62 -75.94 14.05
CA LEU A 126 -54.01 -77.25 14.27
C LEU A 126 -54.63 -77.97 15.47
N ASN A 127 -54.77 -77.27 16.59
CA ASN A 127 -55.42 -77.78 17.81
C ASN A 127 -56.88 -78.19 17.53
N LYS A 128 -57.62 -77.39 16.75
CA LYS A 128 -58.97 -77.75 16.29
C LYS A 128 -58.97 -79.07 15.49
N LYS A 129 -58.11 -79.20 14.46
CA LYS A 129 -58.03 -80.43 13.64
C LYS A 129 -57.69 -81.68 14.47
N GLN A 130 -56.79 -81.54 15.44
CA GLN A 130 -56.45 -82.64 16.37
C GLN A 130 -57.63 -83.05 17.26
N LEU A 131 -58.47 -82.09 17.70
CA LEU A 131 -59.68 -82.36 18.47
C LEU A 131 -60.76 -83.02 17.61
N GLU A 132 -60.98 -82.54 16.38
CA GLU A 132 -61.93 -83.13 15.42
C GLU A 132 -61.58 -84.59 15.12
N HIS A 133 -60.31 -84.89 14.79
CA HIS A 133 -59.88 -86.27 14.52
C HIS A 133 -59.96 -87.19 15.76
N LYS A 134 -59.66 -86.69 16.96
CA LYS A 134 -59.85 -87.47 18.22
C LYS A 134 -61.32 -87.82 18.44
N LEU A 135 -62.24 -86.91 18.11
CA LEU A 135 -63.69 -87.11 18.25
C LEU A 135 -64.22 -88.09 17.19
N GLU A 136 -63.70 -88.00 15.96
CA GLU A 136 -63.95 -88.94 14.87
C GLU A 136 -63.55 -90.38 15.26
N VAL A 137 -62.32 -90.62 15.71
CA VAL A 137 -61.84 -91.94 16.16
C VAL A 137 -62.64 -92.47 17.35
N GLN A 138 -63.06 -91.62 18.30
CA GLN A 138 -63.95 -92.03 19.39
C GLN A 138 -65.35 -92.43 18.89
N THR A 139 -65.87 -91.73 17.88
CA THR A 139 -67.19 -92.02 17.28
C THR A 139 -67.15 -93.33 16.49
N GLU A 140 -66.09 -93.56 15.71
CA GLU A 140 -65.85 -94.82 15.01
C GLU A 140 -65.70 -96.00 15.98
N THR A 141 -64.93 -95.82 17.06
CA THR A 141 -64.76 -96.85 18.11
C THR A 141 -66.10 -97.22 18.77
N LEU A 142 -66.98 -96.23 19.02
CA LEU A 142 -68.31 -96.46 19.57
C LEU A 142 -69.24 -97.16 18.56
N ASN A 143 -69.18 -96.80 17.28
CA ASN A 143 -69.93 -97.47 16.22
C ASN A 143 -69.51 -98.94 16.10
N ASN A 144 -68.21 -99.23 16.00
CA ASN A 144 -67.68 -100.58 15.90
C ASN A 144 -68.13 -101.47 17.07
N LYS A 145 -68.08 -100.94 18.30
CA LYS A 145 -68.59 -101.64 19.50
C LYS A 145 -70.11 -101.85 19.47
N MET A 146 -70.88 -100.97 18.84
CA MET A 146 -72.32 -101.15 18.62
C MET A 146 -72.62 -102.20 17.53
N GLU A 147 -71.72 -102.37 16.56
CA GLU A 147 -71.84 -103.37 15.48
C GLU A 147 -71.44 -104.76 15.98
N GLU A 148 -70.37 -104.87 16.78
CA GLU A 148 -69.99 -106.10 17.51
C GLU A 148 -71.16 -106.64 18.35
N LEU A 149 -71.85 -105.76 19.09
CA LEU A 149 -73.02 -106.13 19.90
C LEU A 149 -74.21 -106.61 19.05
N ARG A 150 -74.40 -106.05 17.84
CA ARG A 150 -75.41 -106.53 16.87
C ARG A 150 -75.04 -107.91 16.32
N ALA A 151 -73.83 -108.06 15.78
CA ALA A 151 -73.37 -109.31 15.17
C ALA A 151 -73.34 -110.49 16.16
N LEU A 152 -72.97 -110.24 17.42
CA LEU A 152 -73.00 -111.27 18.47
C LEU A 152 -74.43 -111.71 18.80
N ASN A 153 -75.38 -110.75 18.89
CA ASN A 153 -76.81 -111.04 19.08
C ASN A 153 -77.43 -111.82 17.90
N GLU A 154 -76.97 -111.58 16.67
CA GLU A 154 -77.43 -112.28 15.46
C GLU A 154 -76.83 -113.70 15.36
N ASN A 155 -75.51 -113.87 15.48
CA ASN A 155 -74.85 -115.18 15.43
C ASN A 155 -75.34 -116.14 16.52
N THR A 156 -75.77 -115.64 17.68
CA THR A 156 -76.33 -116.46 18.77
C THR A 156 -77.64 -117.16 18.37
N GLN A 157 -78.29 -116.77 17.26
CA GLN A 157 -79.55 -117.33 16.79
C GLN A 157 -79.41 -118.37 15.66
N SER A 158 -78.19 -118.64 15.17
CA SER A 158 -77.95 -119.54 14.03
C SER A 158 -77.13 -120.80 14.39
N SER A 159 -77.70 -121.98 14.14
CA SER A 159 -77.01 -123.27 14.36
C SER A 159 -76.08 -123.62 13.18
N MET A 160 -74.78 -123.45 13.37
CA MET A 160 -73.75 -123.72 12.34
C MET A 160 -73.48 -125.22 12.09
N THR A 161 -73.00 -125.53 10.88
CA THR A 161 -72.53 -126.86 10.45
C THR A 161 -71.04 -126.85 10.14
N SER A 162 -70.37 -128.02 10.13
CA SER A 162 -68.90 -128.08 10.08
C SER A 162 -68.27 -127.50 8.80
N GLU A 163 -68.87 -127.75 7.63
CA GLU A 163 -68.37 -127.19 6.35
C GLU A 163 -68.58 -125.67 6.28
N MET A 164 -69.73 -125.20 6.78
CA MET A 164 -70.02 -123.77 6.92
C MET A 164 -69.01 -123.10 7.84
N MET A 165 -68.62 -123.76 8.94
CA MET A 165 -67.61 -123.28 9.88
C MET A 165 -66.20 -123.21 9.26
N GLU A 166 -65.81 -124.17 8.41
CA GLU A 166 -64.52 -124.15 7.70
C GLU A 166 -64.48 -123.05 6.61
N VAL A 167 -65.60 -122.83 5.91
CA VAL A 167 -65.74 -121.70 4.97
C VAL A 167 -65.70 -120.37 5.73
N GLN A 168 -66.40 -120.26 6.86
CA GLN A 168 -66.42 -119.05 7.69
C GLN A 168 -65.04 -118.75 8.30
N MET A 169 -64.26 -119.77 8.65
CA MET A 169 -62.86 -119.62 9.09
C MET A 169 -61.99 -119.02 7.96
N LYS A 170 -62.12 -119.52 6.72
CA LYS A 170 -61.38 -118.97 5.56
C LYS A 170 -61.83 -117.57 5.15
N ILE A 171 -63.10 -117.24 5.38
CA ILE A 171 -63.61 -115.86 5.22
C ILE A 171 -62.95 -114.96 6.26
N MET A 172 -62.96 -115.35 7.53
CA MET A 172 -62.30 -114.62 8.62
C MET A 172 -60.79 -114.43 8.38
N ASP A 173 -60.08 -115.46 7.89
CA ASP A 173 -58.65 -115.36 7.53
C ASP A 173 -58.41 -114.38 6.37
N LEU A 174 -59.30 -114.33 5.36
CA LEU A 174 -59.20 -113.37 4.27
C LEU A 174 -59.59 -111.94 4.70
N GLU A 175 -60.50 -111.81 5.66
CA GLU A 175 -60.88 -110.54 6.28
C GLU A 175 -59.75 -109.97 7.14
N THR A 176 -59.03 -110.79 7.91
CA THR A 176 -57.83 -110.32 8.65
C THR A 176 -56.72 -109.90 7.69
N PHE A 177 -56.38 -110.70 6.66
CA PHE A 177 -55.40 -110.29 5.65
C PHE A 177 -55.80 -109.02 4.89
N LYS A 178 -57.10 -108.80 4.64
CA LYS A 178 -57.62 -107.55 4.06
C LYS A 178 -57.36 -106.37 4.99
N VAL A 179 -57.68 -106.50 6.28
CA VAL A 179 -57.47 -105.43 7.28
C VAL A 179 -55.98 -105.13 7.46
N GLU A 180 -55.10 -106.15 7.46
CA GLU A 180 -53.64 -105.96 7.49
C GLU A 180 -53.13 -105.17 6.27
N LEU A 181 -53.63 -105.49 5.07
CA LEU A 181 -53.30 -104.77 3.84
C LEU A 181 -53.85 -103.33 3.83
N GLU A 182 -55.05 -103.11 4.35
CA GLU A 182 -55.65 -101.78 4.48
C GLU A 182 -54.89 -100.93 5.51
N GLN A 183 -54.43 -101.51 6.63
CA GLN A 183 -53.53 -100.83 7.58
C GLN A 183 -52.18 -100.49 6.93
N MET A 184 -51.52 -101.43 6.26
CA MET A 184 -50.24 -101.20 5.57
C MET A 184 -50.34 -100.12 4.48
N LEU A 185 -51.48 -100.02 3.80
CA LEU A 185 -51.80 -98.96 2.85
C LEU A 185 -51.94 -97.59 3.55
N GLN A 186 -52.67 -97.52 4.67
CA GLN A 186 -52.80 -96.30 5.47
C GLN A 186 -51.45 -95.84 6.04
N GLU A 187 -50.67 -96.75 6.62
CA GLU A 187 -49.33 -96.50 7.14
C GLU A 187 -48.35 -95.98 6.07
N SER A 188 -48.52 -96.42 4.82
CA SER A 188 -47.75 -95.95 3.68
C SER A 188 -48.19 -94.53 3.28
N ARG A 189 -49.50 -94.24 3.25
CA ARG A 189 -50.05 -92.90 2.99
C ARG A 189 -49.67 -91.88 4.07
N TYR A 190 -49.64 -92.27 5.35
CA TYR A 190 -49.18 -91.38 6.42
C TYR A 190 -47.68 -91.04 6.29
N ARG A 191 -46.84 -92.02 5.93
CA ARG A 191 -45.42 -91.75 5.61
C ARG A 191 -45.28 -90.85 4.38
N GLU A 192 -46.08 -91.05 3.34
CA GLU A 192 -46.09 -90.22 2.13
C GLU A 192 -46.47 -88.76 2.45
N GLN A 193 -47.56 -88.52 3.18
CA GLN A 193 -47.95 -87.18 3.63
C GLN A 193 -46.90 -86.51 4.52
N GLN A 194 -46.23 -87.27 5.40
CA GLN A 194 -45.13 -86.76 6.23
C GLN A 194 -43.90 -86.37 5.38
N LEU A 195 -43.62 -87.13 4.31
CA LEU A 195 -42.59 -86.80 3.32
C LEU A 195 -42.98 -85.57 2.48
N GLU A 196 -44.24 -85.43 2.06
CA GLU A 196 -44.72 -84.22 1.37
C GLU A 196 -44.59 -82.97 2.25
N LEU A 197 -45.00 -83.05 3.52
CA LEU A 197 -44.89 -81.94 4.47
C LEU A 197 -43.43 -81.52 4.69
N THR A 198 -42.53 -82.48 4.89
CA THR A 198 -41.08 -82.17 5.05
C THR A 198 -40.46 -81.66 3.76
N ASN A 199 -40.83 -82.20 2.60
CA ASN A 199 -40.38 -81.69 1.30
C ASN A 199 -40.86 -80.24 1.06
N SER A 200 -42.12 -79.92 1.40
CA SER A 200 -42.65 -78.55 1.34
C SER A 200 -41.93 -77.57 2.27
N SER A 201 -41.41 -78.03 3.42
CA SER A 201 -40.66 -77.18 4.34
C SER A 201 -39.23 -76.97 3.84
N LEU A 202 -38.58 -78.01 3.34
CA LEU A 202 -37.27 -77.94 2.68
C LEU A 202 -37.31 -77.04 1.45
N GLN A 203 -38.33 -77.14 0.60
CA GLN A 203 -38.52 -76.28 -0.56
C GLN A 203 -38.67 -74.80 -0.18
N ARG A 204 -39.45 -74.48 0.87
CA ARG A 204 -39.54 -73.12 1.42
C ARG A 204 -38.26 -72.64 2.10
N HIS A 205 -37.42 -73.54 2.62
CA HIS A 205 -36.09 -73.20 3.15
C HIS A 205 -35.08 -72.94 2.03
N LEU A 206 -35.14 -73.71 0.95
CA LEU A 206 -34.34 -73.47 -0.26
C LEU A 206 -34.70 -72.13 -0.89
N GLN A 207 -35.99 -71.80 -1.04
CA GLN A 207 -36.45 -70.50 -1.57
C GLN A 207 -35.90 -69.32 -0.78
N ARG A 208 -36.06 -69.31 0.55
CA ARG A 208 -35.48 -68.26 1.41
C ARG A 208 -33.95 -68.19 1.32
N SER A 209 -33.28 -69.33 1.25
CA SER A 209 -31.82 -69.40 1.08
C SER A 209 -31.36 -68.84 -0.28
N THR A 210 -32.14 -69.04 -1.35
CA THR A 210 -31.88 -68.42 -2.66
C THR A 210 -32.18 -66.93 -2.67
N GLU A 211 -33.26 -66.48 -2.02
CA GLU A 211 -33.61 -65.05 -1.89
C GLU A 211 -32.53 -64.29 -1.11
N GLU A 212 -32.07 -64.84 0.02
CA GLU A 212 -30.93 -64.31 0.79
C GLU A 212 -29.61 -64.30 0.01
N LYS A 213 -29.37 -65.31 -0.85
CA LYS A 213 -28.18 -65.35 -1.71
C LYS A 213 -28.24 -64.25 -2.78
N GLU A 214 -29.39 -64.08 -3.44
CA GLU A 214 -29.62 -62.99 -4.39
C GLU A 214 -29.55 -61.63 -3.71
N GLU A 215 -29.93 -61.51 -2.43
CA GLU A 215 -29.75 -60.30 -1.62
C GLU A 215 -28.28 -59.97 -1.41
N ARG A 216 -27.49 -60.93 -0.93
CA ARG A 216 -26.04 -60.74 -0.73
C ARG A 216 -25.31 -60.49 -2.06
N GLU A 217 -25.79 -61.03 -3.18
CA GLU A 217 -25.27 -60.72 -4.52
C GLU A 217 -25.65 -59.29 -4.96
N ARG A 218 -26.88 -58.83 -4.69
CA ARG A 218 -27.31 -57.44 -4.92
C ARG A 218 -26.49 -56.45 -4.06
N GLU A 219 -26.25 -56.76 -2.79
CA GLU A 219 -25.39 -55.99 -1.89
C GLU A 219 -23.94 -55.95 -2.39
N ALA A 220 -23.36 -57.10 -2.73
CA ALA A 220 -22.00 -57.17 -3.26
C ALA A 220 -21.83 -56.35 -4.54
N VAL A 221 -22.78 -56.44 -5.49
CA VAL A 221 -22.78 -55.61 -6.71
C VAL A 221 -22.92 -54.12 -6.38
N SER A 222 -23.76 -53.75 -5.40
CA SER A 222 -23.87 -52.36 -4.92
C SER A 222 -22.53 -51.85 -4.35
N CYS A 223 -21.88 -52.63 -3.50
CA CYS A 223 -20.57 -52.32 -2.92
C CYS A 223 -19.47 -52.23 -3.98
N PHE A 224 -19.43 -53.11 -4.99
CA PHE A 224 -18.50 -53.01 -6.11
C PHE A 224 -18.75 -51.75 -6.96
N ASN A 225 -20.01 -51.40 -7.23
CA ASN A 225 -20.36 -50.18 -7.95
C ASN A 225 -19.98 -48.90 -7.17
N ALA A 226 -20.15 -48.91 -5.84
CA ALA A 226 -19.71 -47.81 -4.97
C ALA A 226 -18.18 -47.71 -4.94
N LEU A 227 -17.47 -48.84 -4.89
CA LEU A 227 -16.01 -48.91 -4.94
C LEU A 227 -15.45 -48.44 -6.29
N GLU A 228 -16.09 -48.78 -7.40
CA GLU A 228 -15.66 -48.32 -8.73
C GLU A 228 -15.84 -46.80 -8.86
N LYS A 229 -16.99 -46.25 -8.43
CA LYS A 229 -17.21 -44.79 -8.35
C LYS A 229 -16.21 -44.09 -7.44
N ALA A 230 -15.87 -44.69 -6.29
CA ALA A 230 -14.85 -44.15 -5.40
C ALA A 230 -13.46 -44.17 -6.04
N ARG A 231 -13.15 -45.17 -6.88
CA ARG A 231 -11.91 -45.23 -7.68
C ARG A 231 -11.93 -44.23 -8.83
N GLU A 232 -13.08 -44.00 -9.48
CA GLU A 232 -13.25 -42.95 -10.50
C GLU A 232 -12.99 -41.58 -9.88
N ALA A 233 -13.68 -41.22 -8.80
CA ALA A 233 -13.46 -39.97 -8.08
C ALA A 233 -12.00 -39.81 -7.57
N ASN A 234 -11.32 -40.89 -7.16
CA ASN A 234 -9.90 -40.82 -6.82
C ASN A 234 -8.99 -40.59 -8.04
N ARG A 235 -9.32 -41.13 -9.22
CA ARG A 235 -8.59 -40.83 -10.47
C ARG A 235 -8.83 -39.38 -10.89
N ASP A 236 -10.05 -38.89 -10.76
CA ASP A 236 -10.40 -37.49 -11.09
C ASP A 236 -9.68 -36.52 -10.14
N LEU A 237 -9.70 -36.78 -8.83
CA LEU A 237 -8.94 -36.01 -7.83
C LEU A 237 -7.41 -36.12 -8.02
N GLN A 238 -6.89 -37.26 -8.51
CA GLN A 238 -5.48 -37.38 -8.88
C GLN A 238 -5.16 -36.51 -10.11
N VAL A 239 -6.04 -36.46 -11.11
CA VAL A 239 -5.87 -35.58 -12.28
C VAL A 239 -5.98 -34.10 -11.91
N GLU A 240 -6.88 -33.73 -10.99
CA GLU A 240 -6.94 -32.38 -10.43
C GLU A 240 -5.67 -32.03 -9.64
N LEU A 241 -5.16 -32.96 -8.82
CA LEU A 241 -3.90 -32.79 -8.07
C LEU A 241 -2.71 -32.65 -9.02
N ASP A 242 -2.60 -33.50 -10.04
CA ASP A 242 -1.52 -33.45 -11.04
C ASP A 242 -1.60 -32.16 -11.86
N LEU A 243 -2.81 -31.68 -12.20
CA LEU A 243 -3.03 -30.39 -12.86
C LEU A 243 -2.63 -29.20 -11.97
N VAL A 244 -2.97 -29.22 -10.68
CA VAL A 244 -2.58 -28.19 -9.71
C VAL A 244 -1.08 -28.21 -9.46
N LEU A 245 -0.45 -29.39 -9.40
CA LEU A 245 1.01 -29.54 -9.30
C LEU A 245 1.71 -29.02 -10.56
N GLN A 246 1.16 -29.31 -11.76
CA GLN A 246 1.67 -28.76 -13.01
C GLN A 246 1.53 -27.24 -13.06
N GLN A 247 0.37 -26.69 -12.65
CA GLN A 247 0.13 -25.25 -12.57
C GLN A 247 1.05 -24.56 -11.54
N ALA A 248 1.39 -25.23 -10.44
CA ALA A 248 2.35 -24.75 -9.44
C ALA A 248 3.82 -24.85 -9.89
N GLN A 249 4.14 -25.77 -10.80
CA GLN A 249 5.48 -25.89 -11.40
C GLN A 249 5.71 -24.96 -12.60
N ASP A 250 4.65 -24.52 -13.29
CA ASP A 250 4.73 -23.72 -14.52
C ASP A 250 5.11 -22.25 -14.22
N PRO A 251 6.37 -21.82 -14.45
CA PRO A 251 6.91 -20.58 -13.90
C PRO A 251 6.29 -19.31 -14.51
N ASN A 252 5.58 -19.44 -15.63
CA ASN A 252 4.89 -18.35 -16.32
C ASN A 252 3.37 -18.36 -16.09
N SER A 253 2.80 -19.39 -15.45
CA SER A 253 1.36 -19.49 -15.15
C SER A 253 0.99 -18.70 -13.88
N ARG A 254 1.37 -17.41 -13.82
CA ARG A 254 1.14 -16.50 -12.67
C ARG A 254 -0.33 -16.07 -12.56
N GLY A 255 -1.21 -17.02 -12.26
CA GLY A 255 -2.59 -16.75 -11.84
C GLY A 255 -2.69 -16.50 -10.34
N ASN A 256 -3.13 -15.30 -9.95
CA ASN A 256 -3.77 -14.95 -8.67
C ASN A 256 -3.08 -15.37 -7.34
N SER A 257 -1.80 -15.76 -7.33
CA SER A 257 -1.05 -15.86 -6.07
C SER A 257 -0.68 -14.46 -5.57
N LEU A 258 -1.05 -14.17 -4.32
CA LEU A 258 -0.75 -12.90 -3.65
C LEU A 258 0.77 -12.61 -3.63
N PHE A 259 1.59 -13.67 -3.56
CA PHE A 259 3.05 -13.56 -3.66
C PHE A 259 3.55 -13.29 -5.08
N ALA A 260 2.88 -13.82 -6.13
CA ALA A 260 3.20 -13.49 -7.51
C ALA A 260 2.88 -12.01 -7.79
N GLU A 261 1.71 -11.53 -7.37
CA GLU A 261 1.36 -10.10 -7.43
C GLU A 261 2.35 -9.22 -6.66
N LEU A 262 2.76 -9.63 -5.46
CA LEU A 262 3.74 -8.88 -4.65
C LEU A 262 5.12 -8.85 -5.33
N GLU A 263 5.57 -9.94 -5.95
CA GLU A 263 6.85 -10.00 -6.64
C GLU A 263 6.80 -9.25 -7.99
N ASP A 264 5.66 -9.22 -8.70
CA ASP A 264 5.46 -8.36 -9.87
C ASP A 264 5.39 -6.88 -9.50
N LYS A 265 4.68 -6.52 -8.42
CA LYS A 265 4.67 -5.17 -7.85
C LYS A 265 6.07 -4.76 -7.39
N ARG A 266 6.82 -5.67 -6.78
CA ARG A 266 8.23 -5.46 -6.40
C ARG A 266 9.10 -5.26 -7.63
N ALA A 267 9.04 -6.13 -8.64
CA ALA A 267 9.81 -6.01 -9.88
C ALA A 267 9.42 -4.74 -10.67
N ALA A 268 8.18 -4.27 -10.58
CA ALA A 268 7.76 -2.98 -11.10
C ALA A 268 8.36 -1.80 -10.30
N MET A 269 8.31 -1.86 -8.97
CA MET A 269 8.92 -0.85 -8.08
C MET A 269 10.45 -0.80 -8.21
N GLU A 270 11.13 -1.95 -8.37
CA GLU A 270 12.57 -2.03 -8.62
C GLU A 270 12.92 -1.45 -9.99
N ARG A 271 12.15 -1.75 -11.05
CA ARG A 271 12.29 -1.11 -12.38
C ARG A 271 12.06 0.40 -12.32
N GLN A 272 11.04 0.88 -11.59
CA GLN A 272 10.81 2.31 -11.36
C GLN A 272 11.97 2.95 -10.58
N LEU A 273 12.46 2.30 -9.52
CA LEU A 273 13.59 2.77 -8.72
C LEU A 273 14.89 2.83 -9.54
N ILE A 274 15.14 1.87 -10.43
CA ILE A 274 16.26 1.89 -11.38
C ILE A 274 16.10 3.04 -12.37
N SER A 275 14.92 3.22 -12.96
CA SER A 275 14.62 4.34 -13.88
C SER A 275 14.84 5.70 -13.20
N MET A 276 14.28 5.89 -11.99
CA MET A 276 14.49 7.08 -11.17
C MET A 276 15.96 7.31 -10.79
N LYS A 277 16.72 6.24 -10.47
CA LYS A 277 18.18 6.33 -10.24
C LYS A 277 18.93 6.78 -11.50
N VAL A 278 18.61 6.23 -12.67
CA VAL A 278 19.21 6.63 -13.95
C VAL A 278 18.86 8.08 -14.29
N GLN A 279 17.60 8.49 -14.12
CA GLN A 279 17.17 9.88 -14.30
C GLN A 279 17.88 10.83 -13.33
N ASN A 280 18.00 10.46 -12.05
CA ASN A 280 18.69 11.26 -11.04
C ASN A 280 20.19 11.40 -11.37
N VAL A 281 20.86 10.32 -11.79
CA VAL A 281 22.26 10.37 -12.26
C VAL A 281 22.40 11.23 -13.52
N SER A 282 21.44 11.19 -14.44
CA SER A 282 21.42 12.05 -15.63
C SER A 282 21.27 13.53 -15.25
N LEU A 283 20.29 13.86 -14.39
CA LEU A 283 20.08 15.21 -13.85
C LEU A 283 21.29 15.71 -13.05
N GLN A 284 21.96 14.85 -12.27
CA GLN A 284 23.20 15.21 -11.58
C GLN A 284 24.34 15.53 -12.56
N LYS A 285 24.48 14.77 -13.65
CA LYS A 285 25.45 15.09 -14.73
C LYS A 285 25.12 16.40 -15.43
N GLN A 286 23.85 16.64 -15.77
CA GLN A 286 23.37 17.89 -16.38
C GLN A 286 23.59 19.09 -15.46
N HIS A 287 23.29 18.97 -14.17
CA HIS A 287 23.53 20.01 -13.17
C HIS A 287 25.03 20.28 -12.97
N ALA A 288 25.88 19.22 -12.93
CA ALA A 288 27.33 19.39 -12.85
C ALA A 288 27.91 20.10 -14.08
N PHE A 289 27.42 19.77 -15.28
CA PHE A 289 27.79 20.44 -16.53
C PHE A 289 27.34 21.91 -16.56
N SER A 290 26.09 22.19 -16.20
CA SER A 290 25.55 23.56 -16.08
C SER A 290 26.33 24.39 -15.05
N LYS A 291 26.68 23.81 -13.90
CA LYS A 291 27.55 24.43 -12.90
C LYS A 291 28.96 24.69 -13.45
N GLN A 292 29.52 23.80 -14.27
CA GLN A 292 30.81 24.03 -14.92
C GLN A 292 30.73 25.17 -15.95
N GLN A 293 29.66 25.27 -16.74
CA GLN A 293 29.42 26.40 -17.64
C GLN A 293 29.29 27.72 -16.85
N LEU A 294 28.49 27.74 -15.78
CA LEU A 294 28.36 28.90 -14.89
C LEU A 294 29.70 29.31 -14.28
N GLN A 295 30.56 28.35 -13.88
CA GLN A 295 31.88 28.67 -13.36
C GLN A 295 32.82 29.24 -14.43
N ARG A 296 32.76 28.74 -15.68
CA ARG A 296 33.49 29.35 -16.81
C ARG A 296 33.02 30.79 -17.06
N MET A 297 31.70 31.04 -16.99
CA MET A 297 31.13 32.37 -17.15
C MET A 297 31.47 33.30 -15.96
N LYS A 298 31.43 32.82 -14.71
CA LYS A 298 31.93 33.56 -13.52
C LYS A 298 33.39 33.98 -13.73
N VAL A 299 34.26 33.09 -14.25
CA VAL A 299 35.67 33.40 -14.55
C VAL A 299 35.81 34.40 -15.69
N GLN A 300 35.05 34.27 -16.78
CA GLN A 300 35.05 35.25 -17.88
C GLN A 300 34.61 36.64 -17.41
N ILE A 301 33.55 36.73 -16.59
CA ILE A 301 33.08 37.98 -15.98
C ILE A 301 34.14 38.55 -15.04
N ALA A 302 34.79 37.73 -14.19
CA ALA A 302 35.87 38.19 -13.32
C ALA A 302 37.07 38.74 -14.12
N THR A 303 37.47 38.08 -15.21
CA THR A 303 38.52 38.57 -16.12
C THR A 303 38.10 39.86 -16.81
N LEU A 304 36.85 40.00 -17.27
CA LEU A 304 36.33 41.24 -17.84
C LEU A 304 36.30 42.39 -16.83
N MET A 305 35.88 42.13 -15.59
CA MET A 305 35.93 43.11 -14.50
C MET A 305 37.38 43.50 -14.14
N GLN A 306 38.32 42.56 -14.19
CA GLN A 306 39.74 42.84 -13.94
C GLN A 306 40.37 43.66 -15.08
N LEU A 307 40.00 43.38 -16.34
CA LEU A 307 40.39 44.19 -17.49
C LEU A 307 39.76 45.59 -17.45
N GLN A 308 38.48 45.71 -17.08
CA GLN A 308 37.84 47.01 -16.83
C GLN A 308 38.50 47.78 -15.68
N GLY A 309 38.86 47.10 -14.58
CA GLY A 309 39.62 47.68 -13.48
C GLY A 309 41.06 48.08 -13.80
N SER A 310 41.56 47.75 -15.00
CA SER A 310 42.84 48.23 -15.54
C SER A 310 42.70 49.41 -16.52
N ARG A 311 41.47 49.82 -16.86
CA ARG A 311 41.25 51.16 -17.43
C ARG A 311 41.33 52.19 -16.30
N ALA A 312 41.93 53.34 -16.58
CA ALA A 312 41.90 54.47 -15.66
C ALA A 312 40.44 54.83 -15.33
N ASP A 313 40.19 55.18 -14.07
CA ASP A 313 38.84 55.49 -13.57
C ASP A 313 38.20 56.59 -14.44
N PRO A 314 37.01 56.37 -15.04
CA PRO A 314 36.34 57.40 -15.83
C PRO A 314 36.12 58.69 -15.03
N ALA A 315 35.85 58.60 -13.72
CA ALA A 315 35.71 59.79 -12.86
C ALA A 315 37.05 60.52 -12.64
N GLN A 316 38.19 59.83 -12.73
CA GLN A 316 39.52 60.45 -12.71
C GLN A 316 39.86 61.10 -14.06
N LEU A 317 39.49 60.46 -15.17
CA LEU A 317 39.64 61.02 -16.52
C LEU A 317 38.77 62.26 -16.72
N GLU A 318 37.49 62.22 -16.33
CA GLU A 318 36.59 63.37 -16.35
C GLU A 318 37.12 64.53 -15.48
N ARG A 319 37.63 64.24 -14.28
CA ARG A 319 38.21 65.27 -13.40
C ARG A 319 39.48 65.90 -13.99
N LEU A 320 40.35 65.11 -14.64
CA LEU A 320 41.51 65.62 -15.36
C LEU A 320 41.11 66.42 -16.61
N GLN A 321 40.09 65.98 -17.35
CA GLN A 321 39.54 66.69 -18.51
C GLN A 321 38.88 68.01 -18.10
N SER A 322 38.20 68.04 -16.95
CA SER A 322 37.63 69.25 -16.35
C SER A 322 38.72 70.24 -15.95
N MET A 323 39.77 69.80 -15.24
CA MET A 323 40.92 70.68 -14.92
C MET A 323 41.65 71.17 -16.17
N LEU A 324 41.77 70.35 -17.21
CA LEU A 324 42.34 70.80 -18.50
C LEU A 324 41.45 71.84 -19.18
N SER A 325 40.13 71.68 -19.16
CA SER A 325 39.21 72.67 -19.73
C SER A 325 39.22 73.99 -18.94
N GLU A 326 39.29 73.92 -17.61
CA GLU A 326 39.43 75.08 -16.72
C GLU A 326 40.76 75.82 -16.95
N LYS A 327 41.89 75.10 -16.97
CA LYS A 327 43.22 75.70 -17.25
C LYS A 327 43.31 76.27 -18.67
N ASN A 328 42.68 75.65 -19.66
CA ASN A 328 42.56 76.24 -21.00
C ASN A 328 41.68 77.49 -21.01
N GLY A 329 40.60 77.53 -20.22
CA GLY A 329 39.79 78.72 -19.99
C GLY A 329 40.56 79.85 -19.28
N GLU A 330 41.41 79.52 -18.30
CA GLU A 330 42.35 80.48 -17.70
C GLU A 330 43.33 81.03 -18.72
N ILE A 331 43.94 80.18 -19.56
CA ILE A 331 44.85 80.59 -20.64
C ILE A 331 44.15 81.52 -21.63
N GLN A 332 42.93 81.21 -22.08
CA GLN A 332 42.14 82.10 -22.94
C GLN A 332 41.81 83.43 -22.26
N ASN A 333 41.48 83.41 -20.97
CA ASN A 333 41.25 84.64 -20.19
C ASN A 333 42.53 85.47 -20.00
N LEU A 334 43.69 84.83 -19.84
CA LEU A 334 44.99 85.50 -19.77
C LEU A 334 45.40 86.06 -21.14
N MET A 335 45.16 85.35 -22.24
CA MET A 335 45.32 85.87 -23.61
C MET A 335 44.42 87.09 -23.86
N MET A 336 43.14 87.04 -23.45
CA MET A 336 42.24 88.19 -23.54
C MET A 336 42.69 89.36 -22.67
N LYS A 337 43.28 89.10 -21.49
CA LYS A 337 43.86 90.15 -20.64
C LYS A 337 45.13 90.75 -21.26
N LEU A 338 46.01 89.93 -21.83
CA LEU A 338 47.18 90.39 -22.59
C LEU A 338 46.76 91.26 -23.78
N GLN A 339 45.83 90.81 -24.62
CA GLN A 339 45.31 91.61 -25.74
C GLN A 339 44.63 92.92 -25.30
N ARG A 340 44.04 92.98 -24.09
CA ARG A 340 43.51 94.24 -23.52
C ARG A 340 44.64 95.14 -23.01
N LEU A 341 45.67 94.58 -22.39
CA LEU A 341 46.85 95.32 -21.94
C LEU A 341 47.67 95.85 -23.12
N GLU A 342 47.89 95.06 -24.17
CA GLU A 342 48.51 95.50 -25.44
C GLU A 342 47.72 96.65 -26.08
N LYS A 343 46.38 96.61 -26.04
CA LYS A 343 45.53 97.72 -26.52
C LYS A 343 45.65 98.97 -25.65
N VAL A 344 45.72 98.82 -24.32
CA VAL A 344 45.97 99.94 -23.40
C VAL A 344 47.38 100.50 -23.57
N GLU A 345 48.38 99.66 -23.83
CA GLU A 345 49.76 100.05 -24.09
C GLU A 345 49.89 100.78 -25.44
N MET A 346 49.18 100.34 -26.48
CA MET A 346 49.06 101.06 -27.76
C MET A 346 48.41 102.45 -27.58
N VAL A 347 47.39 102.57 -26.74
CA VAL A 347 46.76 103.86 -26.39
C VAL A 347 47.71 104.76 -25.58
N LEU A 348 48.46 104.20 -24.62
CA LEU A 348 49.45 104.96 -23.85
C LEU A 348 50.68 105.38 -24.67
N LYS A 349 51.07 104.60 -25.68
CA LYS A 349 52.19 104.91 -26.61
C LYS A 349 51.82 105.90 -27.72
N SER A 350 50.57 106.33 -27.84
CA SER A 350 50.09 107.19 -28.94
C SER A 350 49.76 108.64 -28.54
N GLN A 351 50.17 109.11 -27.35
CA GLN A 351 49.99 110.50 -26.90
C GLN A 351 51.33 111.22 -26.64
N PRO A 352 51.57 112.41 -27.21
CA PRO A 352 52.83 113.15 -27.05
C PRO A 352 52.81 114.24 -25.97
N ALA A 353 54.01 114.49 -25.41
CA ALA A 353 54.50 115.74 -24.81
C ALA A 353 53.92 116.28 -23.47
N ASN A 354 54.83 116.31 -22.47
CA ASN A 354 55.04 117.33 -21.44
C ASN A 354 54.05 118.53 -21.30
N ARG A 355 53.59 118.76 -20.07
CA ARG A 355 54.02 119.96 -19.30
C ARG A 355 53.76 119.86 -17.79
N ALA A 356 54.74 120.30 -17.00
CA ALA A 356 54.53 120.92 -15.68
C ALA A 356 54.32 122.45 -15.87
N PRO A 357 53.94 123.22 -14.83
CA PRO A 357 54.99 123.80 -13.95
C PRO A 357 54.55 124.10 -12.50
N ALA A 358 55.53 124.55 -11.68
CA ALA A 358 55.38 125.46 -10.52
C ALA A 358 54.61 124.93 -9.27
N GLU A 359 54.81 125.44 -8.05
CA GLU A 359 55.74 126.43 -7.47
C GLU A 359 56.00 126.03 -5.99
N GLY A 360 56.88 126.67 -5.19
CA GLY A 360 57.58 127.93 -5.40
C GLY A 360 58.66 128.20 -4.34
N GLY A 361 58.89 129.49 -4.01
CA GLY A 361 59.95 129.94 -3.10
C GLY A 361 59.58 130.04 -1.61
N GLU A 362 60.59 130.33 -0.79
CA GLU A 362 60.60 130.37 0.67
C GLU A 362 59.42 131.15 1.30
N GLY A 363 58.79 130.62 2.37
CA GLY A 363 57.67 131.33 3.00
C GLY A 363 56.96 130.69 4.20
N GLN A 364 57.70 130.18 5.20
CA GLN A 364 57.20 129.61 6.47
C GLN A 364 56.56 128.21 6.41
N ASP A 365 56.92 127.40 7.42
CA ASP A 365 56.40 126.07 7.79
C ASP A 365 56.26 124.99 6.70
N GLU A 366 57.22 124.97 5.76
CA GLU A 366 57.50 123.77 4.97
C GLU A 366 57.68 122.52 5.85
N THR A 367 58.19 122.69 7.07
CA THR A 367 58.43 121.59 8.02
C THR A 367 57.14 120.88 8.40
N TYR A 368 56.09 121.57 8.86
CA TYR A 368 54.82 120.94 9.22
C TYR A 368 54.13 120.28 8.02
N PHE A 369 54.11 120.94 6.84
CA PHE A 369 53.52 120.35 5.64
C PHE A 369 54.28 119.12 5.16
N THR A 370 55.62 119.20 5.14
CA THR A 370 56.49 118.08 4.76
C THR A 370 56.41 116.94 5.78
N ASP A 371 56.32 117.21 7.07
CA ASP A 371 56.22 116.18 8.11
C ASP A 371 54.84 115.53 8.15
N LEU A 372 53.76 116.27 7.84
CA LEU A 372 52.44 115.69 7.60
C LEU A 372 52.45 114.78 6.36
N LEU A 373 53.16 115.15 5.29
CA LEU A 373 53.35 114.30 4.11
C LEU A 373 54.21 113.07 4.43
N LYS A 374 55.35 113.21 5.13
CA LYS A 374 56.18 112.10 5.61
C LYS A 374 55.38 111.15 6.52
N MET A 375 54.53 111.68 7.40
CA MET A 375 53.68 110.87 8.29
C MET A 375 52.62 110.10 7.49
N LYS A 376 51.94 110.74 6.53
CA LYS A 376 51.02 110.04 5.62
C LYS A 376 51.75 108.95 4.83
N LEU A 377 52.91 109.26 4.26
CA LEU A 377 53.72 108.32 3.47
C LEU A 377 54.20 107.14 4.34
N SER A 378 54.69 107.42 5.55
CA SER A 378 55.07 106.41 6.55
C SER A 378 53.90 105.51 6.95
N ASN A 379 52.69 106.06 7.10
CA ASN A 379 51.50 105.27 7.40
C ASN A 379 51.10 104.41 6.20
N THR A 380 51.10 104.94 4.97
CA THR A 380 50.84 104.12 3.77
C THR A 380 51.88 103.03 3.54
N VAL A 381 53.15 103.24 3.93
CA VAL A 381 54.18 102.20 3.92
C VAL A 381 53.86 101.12 4.96
N LYS A 382 53.56 101.49 6.21
CA LYS A 382 53.18 100.53 7.27
C LYS A 382 51.91 99.74 6.93
N ASP A 383 50.94 100.35 6.28
CA ASP A 383 49.72 99.66 5.85
C ASP A 383 49.97 98.76 4.62
N ALA A 384 50.89 99.12 3.73
CA ALA A 384 51.37 98.23 2.67
C ALA A 384 52.19 97.04 3.22
N GLU A 385 53.01 97.27 4.26
CA GLU A 385 53.73 96.22 5.00
C GLU A 385 52.74 95.24 5.66
N ARG A 386 51.74 95.76 6.40
CA ARG A 386 50.65 94.95 7.00
C ARG A 386 49.88 94.12 5.99
N LEU A 387 49.49 94.71 4.85
CA LEU A 387 48.80 94.00 3.77
C LEU A 387 49.72 92.97 3.10
N GLY A 388 51.04 93.23 3.04
CA GLY A 388 52.05 92.26 2.62
C GLY A 388 52.15 91.06 3.55
N ASP A 389 52.21 91.30 4.86
CA ASP A 389 52.22 90.27 5.90
C ASP A 389 50.94 89.43 5.87
N GLU A 390 49.77 90.06 5.80
CA GLU A 390 48.47 89.37 5.73
C GLU A 390 48.32 88.53 4.45
N LEU A 391 48.75 89.07 3.30
CA LEU A 391 48.80 88.31 2.04
C LEU A 391 49.80 87.15 2.11
N SER A 392 50.94 87.31 2.81
CA SER A 392 51.90 86.22 3.02
C SER A 392 51.32 85.11 3.90
N LEU A 393 50.60 85.48 4.96
CA LEU A 393 49.91 84.56 5.86
C LEU A 393 48.77 83.83 5.14
N GLN A 394 48.01 84.52 4.30
CA GLN A 394 46.94 83.90 3.49
C GLN A 394 47.51 82.93 2.44
N ARG A 395 48.65 83.25 1.81
CA ARG A 395 49.40 82.33 0.94
C ARG A 395 49.89 81.10 1.71
N MET A 396 50.45 81.28 2.91
CA MET A 396 50.91 80.18 3.74
C MET A 396 49.75 79.25 4.16
N LYS A 397 48.61 79.83 4.57
CA LYS A 397 47.38 79.08 4.89
C LYS A 397 46.90 78.25 3.70
N SER A 398 46.70 78.87 2.53
CA SER A 398 46.18 78.17 1.34
C SER A 398 47.13 77.08 0.82
N LEU A 399 48.46 77.27 0.95
CA LEU A 399 49.44 76.21 0.69
C LEU A 399 49.30 75.04 1.70
N SER A 400 49.15 75.32 2.99
CA SER A 400 48.97 74.29 4.01
C SER A 400 47.65 73.52 3.87
N GLU A 401 46.59 74.19 3.42
CA GLU A 401 45.27 73.60 3.13
C GLU A 401 45.32 72.75 1.86
N SER A 402 45.99 73.21 0.82
CA SER A 402 46.25 72.45 -0.41
C SER A 402 47.08 71.18 -0.14
N GLN A 403 48.15 71.29 0.67
CA GLN A 403 48.93 70.12 1.10
C GLN A 403 48.07 69.14 1.92
N ARG A 404 47.28 69.64 2.88
CA ARG A 404 46.36 68.81 3.67
C ARG A 404 45.34 68.09 2.79
N ALA A 405 44.77 68.77 1.80
CA ALA A 405 43.84 68.16 0.84
C ALA A 405 44.52 67.04 0.05
N LEU A 406 45.71 67.28 -0.49
CA LEU A 406 46.49 66.30 -1.25
C LEU A 406 46.92 65.10 -0.38
N GLU A 407 47.22 65.30 0.90
CA GLU A 407 47.43 64.21 1.85
C GLU A 407 46.16 63.40 2.15
N LEU A 408 44.98 64.04 2.19
CA LEU A 408 43.70 63.36 2.32
C LEU A 408 43.33 62.59 1.06
N GLU A 409 43.57 63.12 -0.14
CA GLU A 409 43.40 62.38 -1.41
C GLU A 409 44.30 61.13 -1.48
N ARG A 410 45.56 61.24 -1.06
CA ARG A 410 46.48 60.08 -0.97
C ARG A 410 45.96 59.02 0.00
N LYS A 411 45.42 59.43 1.16
CA LYS A 411 44.81 58.52 2.14
C LYS A 411 43.54 57.88 1.60
N LEU A 412 42.66 58.65 0.95
CA LEU A 412 41.44 58.18 0.30
C LEU A 412 41.78 57.11 -0.75
N TYR A 413 42.68 57.42 -1.68
CA TYR A 413 43.14 56.48 -2.73
C TYR A 413 43.74 55.19 -2.16
N SER A 414 44.54 55.27 -1.08
CA SER A 414 45.05 54.06 -0.41
C SER A 414 43.93 53.24 0.26
N SER A 415 42.93 53.90 0.84
CA SER A 415 41.79 53.24 1.48
C SER A 415 40.85 52.59 0.46
N GLU A 416 40.62 53.23 -0.68
CA GLU A 416 39.86 52.66 -1.79
C GLU A 416 40.57 51.45 -2.40
N ARG A 417 41.89 51.53 -2.59
CA ARG A 417 42.68 50.40 -3.09
C ARG A 417 42.62 49.22 -2.11
N LEU A 418 42.68 49.49 -0.81
CA LEU A 418 42.53 48.46 0.22
C LEU A 418 41.10 47.88 0.22
N LEU A 419 40.07 48.71 0.10
CA LEU A 419 38.67 48.27 -0.01
C LEU A 419 38.44 47.38 -1.24
N LYS A 420 38.96 47.77 -2.42
CA LYS A 420 38.93 46.98 -3.66
C LYS A 420 39.64 45.63 -3.49
N GLN A 421 40.76 45.60 -2.76
CA GLN A 421 41.45 44.34 -2.38
C GLN A 421 40.60 43.48 -1.44
N THR A 422 40.06 44.04 -0.35
CA THR A 422 39.20 43.31 0.60
C THR A 422 37.92 42.78 -0.05
N GLN A 423 37.34 43.50 -1.02
CA GLN A 423 36.23 43.00 -1.84
C GLN A 423 36.64 41.80 -2.71
N SER A 424 37.80 41.85 -3.36
CA SER A 424 38.38 40.71 -4.10
C SER A 424 38.56 39.50 -3.20
N ASP A 425 39.12 39.68 -2.00
CA ASP A 425 39.40 38.58 -1.08
C ASP A 425 38.13 38.04 -0.39
N LYS A 426 37.13 38.89 -0.15
CA LYS A 426 35.77 38.45 0.25
C LYS A 426 35.16 37.52 -0.79
N ILE A 427 35.26 37.85 -2.09
CA ILE A 427 34.72 37.00 -3.17
C ILE A 427 35.49 35.67 -3.24
N LYS A 428 36.82 35.67 -3.10
CA LYS A 428 37.63 34.44 -3.03
C LYS A 428 37.22 33.55 -1.84
N LEU A 429 37.01 34.15 -0.66
CA LEU A 429 36.54 33.44 0.52
C LEU A 429 35.12 32.91 0.36
N GLN A 430 34.20 33.66 -0.25
CA GLN A 430 32.86 33.18 -0.59
C GLN A 430 32.91 31.98 -1.54
N LEU A 431 33.71 32.04 -2.62
CA LEU A 431 33.93 30.91 -3.51
C LEU A 431 34.56 29.70 -2.80
N ARG A 432 35.46 29.91 -1.83
CA ARG A 432 36.04 28.82 -1.05
C ARG A 432 35.07 28.23 -0.03
N VAL A 433 34.17 29.03 0.54
CA VAL A 433 33.06 28.55 1.38
C VAL A 433 32.05 27.78 0.52
N GLU A 434 31.69 28.26 -0.67
CA GLU A 434 30.90 27.50 -1.66
C GLU A 434 31.58 26.15 -1.95
N GLU A 435 32.89 26.13 -2.26
CA GLU A 435 33.64 24.89 -2.51
C GLU A 435 33.64 23.93 -1.31
N LEU A 436 33.75 24.42 -0.08
CA LEU A 436 33.79 23.60 1.12
C LEU A 436 32.40 23.06 1.47
N GLN A 437 31.35 23.86 1.35
CA GLN A 437 29.96 23.40 1.46
C GLN A 437 29.68 22.26 0.46
N HIS A 438 30.11 22.42 -0.79
CA HIS A 438 29.97 21.36 -1.81
C HIS A 438 30.86 20.12 -1.59
N LYS A 439 31.84 20.17 -0.69
CA LYS A 439 32.68 19.03 -0.29
C LYS A 439 32.21 18.36 1.00
N TYR A 440 31.44 19.05 1.84
CA TYR A 440 31.14 18.63 3.21
C TYR A 440 29.66 18.73 3.65
N GLU A 441 28.71 19.21 2.83
CA GLU A 441 27.27 19.02 3.11
C GLU A 441 26.87 17.54 2.91
N PRO A 442 26.31 16.84 3.92
CA PRO A 442 25.67 15.55 3.73
C PRO A 442 24.35 15.72 2.97
N LYS A 443 24.15 14.96 1.88
CA LYS A 443 22.99 15.12 0.97
C LYS A 443 21.63 14.76 1.59
N ASP A 444 21.61 14.15 2.77
CA ASP A 444 20.42 13.48 3.33
C ASP A 444 19.77 14.24 4.52
N ALA A 445 20.30 15.41 4.90
CA ALA A 445 19.92 16.10 6.15
C ALA A 445 18.64 16.99 6.07
N LYS A 446 17.89 16.99 4.95
CA LYS A 446 16.75 17.92 4.74
C LYS A 446 15.42 17.18 4.47
N LYS A 447 14.79 16.75 5.56
CA LYS A 447 13.34 16.49 5.75
C LYS A 447 12.68 15.45 4.82
N ASN A 448 12.88 14.16 5.10
CA ASN A 448 11.80 13.17 4.90
C ASN A 448 10.91 13.16 6.14
N GLN A 449 9.65 13.60 5.99
CA GLN A 449 8.67 13.61 7.09
C GLN A 449 8.17 12.18 7.33
N ILE A 450 8.65 11.54 8.41
CA ILE A 450 8.36 10.14 8.72
C ILE A 450 6.83 9.94 8.83
N GLN A 451 6.28 9.10 7.95
CA GLN A 451 4.86 8.75 7.98
C GLN A 451 4.52 8.05 9.30
N LYS A 452 3.47 8.52 9.97
CA LYS A 452 3.01 7.99 11.26
C LYS A 452 2.51 6.55 11.09
N ARG A 453 3.35 5.54 11.37
CA ARG A 453 2.86 4.18 11.61
C ARG A 453 1.96 4.21 12.84
N LYS A 454 0.68 3.85 12.66
CA LYS A 454 -0.23 3.60 13.78
C LYS A 454 0.38 2.49 14.65
N LYS A 455 0.49 2.72 15.95
CA LYS A 455 0.60 1.64 16.93
C LYS A 455 -0.81 1.33 17.41
N GLU A 456 -1.18 0.05 17.38
CA GLU A 456 -2.39 -0.42 18.03
C GLU A 456 -2.25 -0.28 19.55
N LYS A 457 -3.36 -0.07 20.24
CA LYS A 457 -3.42 -0.03 21.70
C LYS A 457 -4.44 -1.06 22.17
N LEU A 458 -4.01 -1.96 23.06
CA LEU A 458 -4.92 -2.69 23.93
C LEU A 458 -5.37 -1.76 25.07
N PRO A 459 -6.62 -1.82 25.53
CA PRO A 459 -7.13 -0.97 26.60
C PRO A 459 -6.87 -1.58 27.99
N VAL A 460 -6.25 -0.81 28.88
CA VAL A 460 -6.26 -1.01 30.34
C VAL A 460 -6.26 0.38 30.99
N ASP A 461 -7.17 0.63 31.93
CA ASP A 461 -7.31 1.91 32.63
C ASP A 461 -6.28 2.08 33.77
N ILE A 462 -5.63 3.24 33.84
CA ILE A 462 -5.21 3.90 35.10
C ILE A 462 -5.40 5.42 34.95
N THR A 463 -5.95 6.05 35.99
CA THR A 463 -6.31 7.48 36.11
C THR A 463 -5.09 8.44 36.10
N PRO A 464 -5.20 9.67 35.54
CA PRO A 464 -4.11 10.67 35.53
C PRO A 464 -4.14 11.65 36.73
N LEU A 465 -2.98 12.24 37.10
CA LEU A 465 -2.88 13.40 38.01
C LEU A 465 -1.51 14.14 37.88
N SER A 466 -1.53 15.48 38.02
CA SER A 466 -0.41 16.46 38.15
C SER A 466 0.66 16.53 37.03
N GLU A 467 1.21 17.68 36.60
CA GLU A 467 1.77 18.89 37.27
C GLU A 467 3.15 18.65 37.93
N GLU A 468 4.15 19.55 37.88
CA GLU A 468 4.34 20.82 37.12
C GLU A 468 5.65 20.71 36.24
N THR A 469 6.63 21.61 36.05
CA THR A 469 6.94 22.96 36.56
C THR A 469 7.47 23.89 35.44
N THR A 470 7.08 25.17 35.46
CA THR A 470 7.59 26.24 34.56
C THR A 470 9.05 26.64 34.83
N LEU A 471 9.69 27.31 33.86
CA LEU A 471 10.58 28.43 34.17
C LEU A 471 10.66 29.44 33.02
N ASP A 472 10.28 30.68 33.30
CA ASP A 472 10.33 31.85 32.40
C ASP A 472 11.23 32.95 32.98
N LYS A 473 11.79 33.78 32.09
CA LYS A 473 12.47 35.09 32.28
C LYS A 473 13.33 35.40 31.04
N GLY A 474 13.23 36.55 30.37
CA GLY A 474 12.25 37.64 30.52
C GLY A 474 12.75 38.95 29.90
N GLU A 475 11.86 39.95 29.81
CA GLU A 475 12.13 41.39 29.70
C GLU A 475 12.70 41.93 28.35
N GLN A 476 12.31 43.10 27.82
CA GLN A 476 11.30 44.11 28.24
C GLN A 476 11.01 45.12 27.07
N VAL A 477 9.92 45.92 27.18
CA VAL A 477 9.81 47.35 26.73
C VAL A 477 9.80 47.63 25.19
N VAL A 478 8.83 48.30 24.53
CA VAL A 478 8.01 49.52 24.81
C VAL A 478 6.55 49.42 24.23
N THR A 479 5.58 50.07 24.90
CA THR A 479 4.21 50.60 24.55
C THR A 479 3.63 50.43 23.12
N VAL A 480 2.31 50.36 22.88
CA VAL A 480 1.23 51.31 23.30
C VAL A 480 -0.11 50.64 23.67
N GLU A 481 -0.73 51.17 24.72
CA GLU A 481 -2.07 50.83 25.23
C GLU A 481 -3.15 51.75 24.66
N ILE A 482 -4.38 51.24 24.49
CA ILE A 482 -5.62 51.97 24.84
C ILE A 482 -6.57 50.98 25.52
N ASP A 483 -7.11 51.39 26.67
CA ASP A 483 -7.99 50.63 27.57
C ASP A 483 -9.44 50.40 27.05
N VAL A 484 -10.20 49.54 27.75
CA VAL A 484 -11.42 49.92 28.50
C VAL A 484 -12.05 48.71 29.26
N THR A 485 -11.54 48.49 30.48
CA THR A 485 -12.26 48.19 31.75
C THR A 485 -13.24 47.01 31.96
N ASN A 486 -13.16 46.46 33.19
CA ASN A 486 -14.24 45.94 34.07
C ASN A 486 -14.83 44.51 33.87
N ALA A 487 -15.18 43.73 34.92
CA ALA A 487 -14.90 43.81 36.39
C ALA A 487 -15.36 42.54 37.16
N LYS A 488 -15.01 42.47 38.47
CA LYS A 488 -15.43 41.51 39.56
C LYS A 488 -14.57 40.24 39.69
N HIS A 489 -13.88 40.00 40.82
CA HIS A 489 -14.33 39.50 42.15
C HIS A 489 -14.82 38.03 42.13
N ARG A 490 -14.50 37.15 43.10
CA ARG A 490 -14.09 37.38 44.52
C ARG A 490 -13.29 36.18 45.11
N ASP A 491 -12.48 36.45 46.11
CA ASP A 491 -11.78 35.54 47.07
C ASP A 491 -12.77 35.00 48.15
N PRO A 492 -12.36 34.25 49.23
CA PRO A 492 -11.04 33.73 49.69
C PRO A 492 -11.09 32.17 49.91
N GLU A 493 -10.30 31.42 50.69
CA GLU A 493 -9.51 31.54 51.95
C GLU A 493 -8.27 30.59 51.91
N ALA A 494 -7.10 30.99 52.45
CA ALA A 494 -6.48 30.57 53.74
C ALA A 494 -5.99 29.09 53.82
N ASP A 495 -4.87 28.75 54.47
CA ASP A 495 -4.00 29.57 55.34
C ASP A 495 -2.51 29.12 55.38
N CYS A 496 -1.71 29.95 56.05
CA CYS A 496 -0.39 29.76 56.71
C CYS A 496 0.08 28.32 57.08
N THR A 497 1.38 27.98 57.30
CA THR A 497 2.63 28.78 57.45
C THR A 497 3.88 27.87 57.53
N ALA A 498 5.08 28.45 57.28
CA ALA A 498 6.35 28.19 58.02
C ALA A 498 6.97 26.77 58.01
N GLU A 499 8.23 26.50 58.38
CA GLU A 499 9.47 27.28 58.62
C GLU A 499 10.63 26.31 58.27
N THR A 500 11.65 26.61 57.45
CA THR A 500 12.79 27.53 57.65
C THR A 500 14.07 26.82 58.13
N VAL A 501 15.16 27.03 57.36
CA VAL A 501 16.59 26.94 57.75
C VAL A 501 17.22 25.56 58.06
N SER A 502 18.48 25.26 57.73
CA SER A 502 19.41 25.66 56.64
C SER A 502 20.71 24.82 56.74
N ALA A 503 21.61 25.04 55.77
CA ALA A 503 23.05 25.20 55.98
C ALA A 503 24.01 23.98 55.84
N THR A 504 24.83 24.08 54.78
CA THR A 504 26.29 23.82 54.73
C THR A 504 26.80 22.37 54.83
N LYS A 505 27.46 21.87 53.79
CA LYS A 505 28.95 21.82 53.57
C LYS A 505 29.69 20.85 54.51
N THR A 506 30.65 20.02 54.09
CA THR A 506 31.20 19.62 52.77
C THR A 506 31.88 18.22 52.96
N GLU A 507 32.70 17.58 52.12
CA GLU A 507 33.49 17.99 50.93
C GLU A 507 33.66 16.83 49.92
N HIS A 508 34.85 16.61 49.36
CA HIS A 508 35.12 15.63 48.29
C HIS A 508 36.08 14.51 48.71
N THR A 509 36.06 13.38 47.99
CA THR A 509 37.30 12.67 47.59
C THR A 509 37.08 11.68 46.44
N ALA A 510 38.09 11.57 45.56
CA ALA A 510 38.32 10.54 44.53
C ALA A 510 37.39 10.48 43.27
N GLU A 511 38.04 10.31 42.10
CA GLU A 511 37.44 10.23 40.74
C GLU A 511 38.21 9.14 39.90
N PRO A 512 38.25 9.12 38.53
CA PRO A 512 37.88 8.01 37.61
C PRO A 512 39.11 7.11 37.19
N PRO A 513 39.17 6.28 36.08
CA PRO A 513 38.26 6.10 34.93
C PRO A 513 38.09 4.70 34.21
N ARG A 514 36.98 4.58 33.46
CA ARG A 514 36.82 3.96 32.09
C ARG A 514 37.18 2.48 31.75
N ALA A 515 36.13 1.74 31.34
CA ALA A 515 35.93 1.02 30.06
C ALA A 515 36.65 -0.31 29.69
N LYS A 516 35.88 -1.31 29.18
CA LYS A 516 36.01 -1.93 27.82
C LYS A 516 35.09 -3.15 27.53
N CYS A 517 34.52 -3.17 26.32
CA CYS A 517 34.16 -4.25 25.38
C CYS A 517 33.73 -5.69 25.78
N VAL A 518 32.54 -6.07 25.29
CA VAL A 518 32.21 -7.25 24.42
C VAL A 518 32.43 -8.69 24.94
N LYS A 519 31.32 -9.46 24.93
CA LYS A 519 31.22 -10.77 24.24
C LYS A 519 29.75 -11.11 23.90
N ILE A 520 29.56 -12.01 22.93
CA ILE A 520 28.26 -12.47 22.38
C ILE A 520 28.11 -13.96 22.72
N SER A 521 26.86 -14.41 22.92
CA SER A 521 26.50 -15.82 23.11
C SER A 521 25.32 -16.18 22.22
N GLU A 522 25.51 -17.14 21.33
CA GLU A 522 24.44 -17.88 20.63
C GLU A 522 24.35 -19.29 21.23
N ASP A 523 23.17 -19.90 21.14
CA ASP A 523 22.83 -21.11 21.90
C ASP A 523 22.81 -22.39 21.06
N LYS A 524 22.66 -23.53 21.74
CA LYS A 524 22.76 -24.89 21.17
C LYS A 524 21.64 -25.23 20.17
N PRO A 525 21.79 -26.35 19.44
CA PRO A 525 21.12 -27.57 19.94
C PRO A 525 22.05 -28.78 20.13
N THR A 526 21.50 -29.87 20.66
CA THR A 526 22.16 -31.16 20.89
C THR A 526 21.08 -32.23 20.74
N ASP A 527 21.36 -33.37 20.08
CA ASP A 527 20.97 -34.72 20.57
C ASP A 527 21.35 -35.89 19.63
N ILE A 528 22.37 -36.65 20.06
CA ILE A 528 22.53 -38.13 20.10
C ILE A 528 22.30 -39.02 18.80
N PRO A 529 22.70 -40.33 18.77
CA PRO A 529 23.45 -40.84 17.59
C PRO A 529 22.94 -42.17 16.99
N ASN A 530 23.64 -42.69 15.96
CA ASN A 530 23.84 -44.14 15.77
C ASN A 530 25.04 -44.47 14.85
N PRO A 531 25.67 -45.66 14.94
CA PRO A 531 26.83 -46.06 14.13
C PRO A 531 26.53 -47.16 13.07
N SER A 532 27.58 -47.48 12.29
CA SER A 532 27.81 -48.74 11.54
C SER A 532 27.22 -48.92 10.13
N SER A 533 28.12 -48.99 9.14
CA SER A 533 27.98 -49.62 7.81
C SER A 533 28.56 -51.07 7.86
N PRO A 534 28.53 -51.94 6.80
CA PRO A 534 29.18 -51.69 5.49
C PRO A 534 28.50 -52.27 4.21
N GLU A 535 29.09 -51.89 3.07
CA GLU A 535 29.26 -52.52 1.73
C GLU A 535 28.74 -53.97 1.50
N SER A 536 28.32 -54.39 0.30
CA SER A 536 28.99 -54.20 -1.01
C SER A 536 28.12 -54.43 -2.28
N ASP A 537 28.70 -54.05 -3.42
CA ASP A 537 28.54 -54.55 -4.81
C ASP A 537 27.35 -54.17 -5.72
N CYS A 538 27.68 -54.09 -7.02
CA CYS A 538 26.89 -53.54 -8.12
C CYS A 538 26.53 -54.60 -9.18
N LYS A 539 25.48 -54.35 -9.99
CA LYS A 539 25.45 -54.68 -11.43
C LYS A 539 24.32 -54.01 -12.23
N GLU A 540 24.66 -52.81 -12.71
CA GLU A 540 24.47 -52.34 -14.09
C GLU A 540 23.82 -53.30 -15.11
N VAL A 541 22.74 -52.84 -15.77
CA VAL A 541 22.42 -53.09 -17.19
C VAL A 541 21.78 -51.83 -17.77
N GLU A 542 22.30 -51.34 -18.90
CA GLU A 542 21.78 -50.19 -19.66
C GLU A 542 20.53 -50.53 -20.49
N ARG A 543 19.64 -49.56 -20.76
CA ARG A 543 19.57 -48.87 -22.09
C ARG A 543 18.43 -47.87 -22.26
N GLU A 544 18.74 -46.83 -23.04
CA GLU A 544 17.81 -45.93 -23.73
C GLU A 544 17.17 -46.70 -24.93
N GLU A 545 15.99 -46.40 -25.48
CA GLU A 545 15.58 -45.14 -26.11
C GLU A 545 14.04 -45.06 -26.27
N ASN A 546 13.52 -43.84 -26.41
CA ASN A 546 12.19 -43.62 -27.02
C ASN A 546 12.27 -43.75 -28.54
N GLN A 547 11.28 -44.39 -29.20
CA GLN A 547 10.66 -43.79 -30.39
C GLN A 547 9.37 -44.45 -30.93
N GLN A 548 8.54 -43.56 -31.50
CA GLN A 548 7.57 -43.75 -32.58
C GLN A 548 6.25 -44.51 -32.32
N GLN A 549 5.17 -43.75 -32.53
CA GLN A 549 3.77 -44.15 -32.48
C GLN A 549 3.31 -44.85 -33.77
N ASN A 550 2.09 -45.37 -33.72
CA ASN A 550 1.17 -45.59 -34.85
C ASN A 550 1.53 -46.67 -35.89
N LYS A 551 0.81 -47.79 -35.78
CA LYS A 551 -0.11 -48.22 -36.84
C LYS A 551 -1.31 -48.98 -36.28
N ARG A 552 -2.41 -48.94 -37.04
CA ARG A 552 -3.60 -49.77 -36.86
C ARG A 552 -3.25 -51.26 -37.19
N GLU A 553 -4.07 -52.28 -36.96
CA GLU A 553 -5.54 -52.30 -36.93
C GLU A 553 -6.11 -53.57 -36.26
N GLU A 554 -7.38 -53.48 -35.83
CA GLU A 554 -8.35 -54.58 -35.71
C GLU A 554 -8.25 -55.70 -34.63
N ARG A 555 -9.46 -56.16 -34.25
CA ARG A 555 -9.87 -57.47 -33.68
C ARG A 555 -9.86 -57.74 -32.16
N ARG A 556 -11.12 -57.84 -31.68
CA ARG A 556 -11.69 -58.81 -30.73
C ARG A 556 -11.60 -58.51 -29.23
N LYS A 557 -12.76 -58.14 -28.69
CA LYS A 557 -13.12 -58.20 -27.26
C LYS A 557 -12.71 -59.56 -26.66
N LYS A 558 -12.10 -59.54 -25.49
CA LYS A 558 -12.15 -60.63 -24.50
C LYS A 558 -12.56 -60.01 -23.17
N PRO A 559 -13.53 -60.57 -22.43
CA PRO A 559 -13.77 -60.16 -21.05
C PRO A 559 -12.55 -60.54 -20.19
N ARG A 560 -12.17 -59.69 -19.24
CA ARG A 560 -11.13 -60.01 -18.25
C ARG A 560 -11.74 -60.98 -17.24
N THR A 561 -11.03 -62.05 -16.92
CA THR A 561 -11.49 -63.05 -15.93
C THR A 561 -11.66 -62.40 -14.56
N VAL A 562 -12.82 -62.60 -13.94
CA VAL A 562 -13.05 -62.29 -12.53
C VAL A 562 -12.33 -63.34 -11.69
N GLU A 563 -11.49 -62.91 -10.75
CA GLU A 563 -10.90 -63.82 -9.76
C GLU A 563 -11.97 -64.22 -8.75
N MET A 564 -12.42 -65.47 -8.85
CA MET A 564 -13.49 -66.02 -8.02
C MET A 564 -12.95 -66.36 -6.62
N ILE A 565 -13.08 -65.43 -5.68
CA ILE A 565 -12.67 -65.62 -4.28
C ILE A 565 -13.45 -66.78 -3.67
N HIS A 566 -12.76 -67.89 -3.42
CA HIS A 566 -13.34 -69.08 -2.81
C HIS A 566 -13.39 -68.89 -1.29
N VAL A 567 -14.58 -68.59 -0.75
CA VAL A 567 -14.80 -68.56 0.71
C VAL A 567 -14.94 -70.00 1.19
N GLY A 568 -13.93 -70.49 1.92
CA GLY A 568 -13.92 -71.86 2.46
C GLY A 568 -14.91 -72.02 3.62
N SER A 569 -15.90 -72.91 3.45
CA SER A 569 -16.85 -73.26 4.51
C SER A 569 -16.20 -74.19 5.55
N ASN A 570 -15.63 -73.60 6.60
CA ASN A 570 -15.16 -74.37 7.76
C ASN A 570 -16.37 -74.92 8.55
N SER A 571 -16.36 -76.22 8.85
CA SER A 571 -17.43 -76.90 9.59
C SER A 571 -17.29 -76.70 11.11
N SER A 572 -18.28 -76.07 11.74
CA SER A 572 -18.39 -76.02 13.21
C SER A 572 -18.91 -77.35 13.77
N MET A 573 -17.98 -78.19 14.22
CA MET A 573 -18.26 -79.39 15.02
C MET A 573 -18.65 -78.99 16.44
N GLU A 574 -19.93 -78.70 16.68
CA GLU A 574 -20.40 -78.35 18.04
C GLU A 574 -21.78 -78.98 18.34
N ASN A 575 -21.73 -80.20 18.86
CA ASN A 575 -22.86 -80.92 19.45
C ASN A 575 -22.34 -81.80 20.60
N GLN A 576 -22.22 -81.21 21.78
CA GLN A 576 -21.98 -81.94 23.04
C GLN A 576 -23.12 -81.63 24.00
N CYS A 577 -24.08 -82.55 24.10
CA CYS A 577 -25.17 -82.47 25.07
C CYS A 577 -24.97 -83.57 26.12
N ALA A 578 -24.72 -83.17 27.37
CA ALA A 578 -24.57 -84.09 28.50
C ALA A 578 -25.09 -83.43 29.78
N GLN A 579 -25.95 -84.13 30.52
CA GLN A 579 -26.60 -83.72 31.79
C GLN A 579 -27.49 -82.47 31.66
N GLN A 580 -28.82 -82.57 31.81
CA GLN A 580 -29.54 -83.27 32.88
C GLN A 580 -30.65 -84.22 32.40
#